data_AF-A0A939EQL2-F1
#
_entry.id   AF-A0A939EQL2-F1
#
_cell.length_a   1.000
_cell.length_b   1.000
_cell.length_c   1.000
_cell.angle_alpha   90.00
_cell.angle_beta   90.00
_cell.angle_gamma   90.00
#
_symmetry.space_group_name_H-M   'P 1'
#
loop_
_entity.id
_entity.type
_entity.pdbx_description
1 polymer ?
#
loop_
_entity_poly.entity_id
_entity_poly.type
_entity_poly.pdbx_seq_one_letter_code
_entity_poly.pdbx_strand_id
1 'polypeptide(L)' 'MIALTYGIIAVVYIILAFGGIFMLDHWFSQRVGDRPFSINGRKIETDDPFVQKQFRKFHFFKVIYSMSLIALLLVTVSYV' A
#
# COMPACT_ATOMS: atom_id res chain seq x y z
N MET A 1 15.97 24.12 12.88
CA MET A 1 14.76 23.51 13.50
C MET A 1 13.77 23.05 12.44
N ILE A 2 13.24 23.94 11.60
CA ILE A 2 12.31 23.60 10.50
C ILE A 2 12.83 22.46 9.60
N ALA A 3 14.03 22.58 9.02
CA ALA A 3 14.56 21.56 8.10
C ALA A 3 14.74 20.18 8.76
N LEU A 4 15.07 20.14 10.05
CA LEU A 4 15.20 18.89 10.81
C LEU A 4 13.83 18.22 10.96
N THR A 5 12.80 18.99 11.33
CA THR A 5 11.43 18.48 11.49
C THR A 5 10.90 17.89 10.18
N TYR A 6 11.04 18.61 9.06
CA TYR A 6 10.63 18.10 7.74
C TYR A 6 11.45 16.89 7.30
N GLY A 7 12.74 16.82 7.65
CA GLY A 7 13.58 15.64 7.41
C GLY A 7 13.07 14.40 8.14
N ILE A 8 12.69 14.53 9.41
CA ILE A 8 12.12 13.42 10.20
C ILE A 8 10.78 12.98 9.60
N ILE A 9 9.90 13.93 9.26
CA ILE A 9 8.60 13.63 8.63
C ILE A 9 8.79 12.83 7.34
N ALA A 10 9.75 13.23 6.49
CA ALA A 10 10.04 12.53 5.25
C ALA A 10 10.46 11.07 5.48
N VAL A 11 11.36 10.81 6.43
CA VAL A 11 11.83 9.45 6.76
C VAL A 11 10.67 8.60 7.26
N VAL A 12 9.85 9.12 8.18
CA VAL A 12 8.68 8.40 8.71
C VAL A 12 7.70 8.06 7.58
N TYR A 13 7.45 9.00 6.68
CA TYR A 13 6.56 8.80 5.53
C TYR A 13 7.04 7.75 4.56
N ILE A 14 8.35 7.72 4.27
CA ILE A 14 8.97 6.69 3.43
C ILE A 14 8.74 5.31 4.05
N ILE A 15 9.02 5.17 5.35
CA ILE A 15 8.84 3.89 6.06
C ILE A 15 7.38 3.44 6.03
N LEU A 16 6.43 4.35 6.28
CA LEU A 16 5.00 4.03 6.24
C LEU A 16 4.54 3.67 4.82
N ALA A 17 4.93 4.46 3.81
CA ALA A 17 4.54 4.21 2.43
C ALA A 17 5.03 2.85 1.93
N PHE A 18 6.32 2.55 2.07
CA PHE A 18 6.88 1.28 1.64
C PHE A 18 6.39 0.13 2.52
N GLY A 19 6.47 0.27 3.85
CA GLY A 19 6.10 -0.77 4.80
C GLY A 19 4.63 -1.18 4.69
N GLY A 20 3.71 -0.22 4.59
CA GLY A 20 2.29 -0.51 4.49
C GLY A 20 1.89 -1.18 3.18
N ILE A 21 2.47 -0.75 2.05
CA ILE A 21 2.22 -1.40 0.76
C ILE A 21 2.77 -2.83 0.77
N PHE A 22 3.99 -3.02 1.28
CA PHE A 22 4.63 -4.34 1.35
C PHE A 22 3.84 -5.30 2.25
N MET A 23 3.30 -4.79 3.36
CA MET A 23 2.47 -5.58 4.27
C MET A 23 1.14 -5.99 3.63
N LEU A 24 0.50 -5.10 2.86
CA LEU A 24 -0.69 -5.42 2.08
C LEU A 24 -0.40 -6.48 1.00
N ASP A 25 0.76 -6.40 0.36
CA ASP A 25 1.22 -7.42 -0.60
C ASP A 25 1.48 -8.77 0.06
N HIS A 26 2.13 -8.76 1.22
CA HIS A 26 2.37 -9.97 1.99
C HIS A 26 1.06 -10.64 2.42
N TRP A 27 0.09 -9.86 2.92
CA TRP A 27 -1.23 -10.38 3.27
C TRP A 27 -2.03 -10.88 2.08
N PHE A 28 -1.90 -10.23 0.91
CA PHE A 28 -2.48 -10.74 -0.33
C PHE A 28 -1.91 -12.12 -0.66
N SER A 29 -0.58 -12.26 -0.64
CA SER A 29 0.10 -13.53 -0.89
C SER A 29 -0.35 -14.62 0.08
N GLN A 30 -0.46 -14.31 1.37
CA GLN A 30 -0.95 -15.27 2.38
C GLN A 30 -2.40 -15.71 2.12
N ARG A 31 -3.26 -14.79 1.67
CA ARG A 31 -4.68 -15.11 1.40
C ARG A 31 -4.90 -15.90 0.11
N VAL A 32 -4.03 -15.73 -0.88
CA VAL A 32 -4.10 -16.47 -2.14
C VAL A 32 -3.48 -17.86 -1.99
N GLY A 33 -2.48 -18.01 -1.12
CA GLY A 33 -1.82 -19.29 -0.85
C GLY A 33 -1.10 -19.83 -2.10
N ASP A 34 -1.17 -21.14 -2.32
CA ASP A 34 -0.49 -21.84 -3.41
C ASP A 34 -1.23 -21.78 -4.76
N ARG A 35 -2.24 -20.91 -4.90
CA ARG A 35 -3.01 -20.83 -6.15
C ARG A 35 -2.14 -20.21 -7.26
N PRO A 36 -2.22 -20.71 -8.51
CA PRO A 36 -1.44 -20.15 -9.60
C PRO A 36 -1.97 -18.76 -9.98
N PHE A 37 -1.10 -17.77 -9.89
CA PHE A 37 -1.37 -16.42 -10.38
C PHE A 37 -0.11 -15.81 -11.00
N SER A 38 -0.31 -15.09 -12.10
CA SER A 38 0.72 -14.28 -12.74
C SER A 38 0.34 -12.80 -12.58
N ILE A 39 1.31 -11.96 -12.21
CA ILE A 39 1.13 -10.50 -12.17
C ILE A 39 1.91 -9.91 -13.33
N ASN A 40 1.21 -9.48 -14.38
CA ASN A 40 1.77 -8.74 -15.49
C ASN A 40 1.48 -7.25 -15.32
N GLY A 41 2.38 -6.58 -14.60
CA GLY A 41 2.28 -5.15 -14.30
C GLY A 41 1.05 -4.80 -13.47
N ARG A 42 0.03 -4.22 -14.10
CA ARG A 42 -1.26 -3.86 -13.44
C ARG A 42 -2.36 -4.91 -13.61
N LYS A 43 -2.14 -5.96 -14.41
CA LYS A 43 -3.12 -7.00 -14.67
C LYS A 43 -2.71 -8.29 -13.96
N ILE A 44 -3.70 -8.94 -13.36
CA ILE A 44 -3.53 -10.30 -12.84
C ILE A 44 -4.04 -11.28 -13.90
N GLU A 45 -3.19 -12.22 -14.28
CA GLU A 45 -3.52 -13.32 -15.17
C GLU A 45 -3.80 -14.54 -14.31
N THR A 46 -5.08 -14.84 -14.14
CA THR A 46 -5.56 -16.01 -13.41
C THR A 46 -7.00 -16.30 -13.82
N ASP A 47 -7.31 -17.58 -14.05
CA ASP A 47 -8.66 -18.04 -14.35
C ASP A 47 -9.50 -18.24 -13.07
N ASP A 48 -8.87 -18.12 -11.90
CA ASP A 48 -9.52 -18.34 -10.62
C ASP A 48 -10.32 -17.11 -10.14
N PRO A 49 -11.66 -17.21 -10.03
CA PRO A 49 -12.50 -16.09 -9.61
C PRO A 49 -12.23 -15.65 -8.16
N PHE A 50 -11.68 -16.51 -7.31
CA PHE A 50 -11.30 -16.15 -5.95
C PHE A 50 -10.09 -15.22 -5.94
N VAL A 51 -9.05 -15.54 -6.70
CA VAL A 51 -7.81 -14.74 -6.80
C VAL A 51 -8.12 -13.37 -7.37
N GLN A 52 -8.96 -13.27 -8.40
CA GLN A 52 -9.42 -11.99 -8.95
C GLN A 52 -10.18 -11.13 -7.92
N LYS A 53 -11.06 -11.74 -7.11
CA LYS A 53 -11.79 -11.03 -6.04
C LYS A 53 -10.83 -10.52 -4.96
N GLN A 54 -9.88 -11.34 -4.51
CA GLN A 54 -8.87 -10.92 -3.55
C GLN A 54 -7.99 -9.80 -4.12
N PHE A 55 -7.56 -9.91 -5.38
CA PHE A 55 -6.75 -8.89 -6.03
C PHE A 55 -7.44 -7.53 -6.05
N ARG A 56 -8.71 -7.48 -6.48
CA ARG A 56 -9.51 -6.24 -6.44
C ARG A 56 -9.65 -5.69 -5.03
N LYS A 57 -9.88 -6.56 -4.04
CA LYS A 57 -10.04 -6.18 -2.63
C LYS A 57 -8.74 -5.57 -2.06
N PHE A 58 -7.59 -6.22 -2.28
CA PHE A 58 -6.31 -5.72 -1.82
C PHE A 58 -5.84 -4.49 -2.60
N HIS A 59 -6.14 -4.41 -3.91
CA HIS A 59 -5.90 -3.21 -4.70
C HIS A 59 -6.69 -2.01 -4.14
N PHE A 60 -7.96 -2.22 -3.80
CA PHE A 60 -8.77 -1.19 -3.14
C PHE A 60 -8.19 -0.75 -1.79
N PHE A 61 -7.73 -1.70 -0.96
CA PHE A 61 -7.04 -1.36 0.29
C PHE A 61 -5.75 -0.57 0.08
N LYS A 62 -4.95 -0.90 -0.94
CA LYS A 62 -3.76 -0.12 -1.29
C LYS A 62 -4.12 1.32 -1.67
N VAL A 63 -5.16 1.50 -2.48
CA VAL A 63 -5.63 2.84 -2.87
C VAL A 63 -6.07 3.63 -1.64
N ILE A 64 -6.89 3.04 -0.77
CA ILE A 64 -7.32 3.69 0.48
C ILE A 64 -6.11 4.05 1.34
N TYR A 65 -5.17 3.12 1.53
CA TYR A 65 -4.00 3.34 2.36
C TYR A 65 -3.15 4.51 1.83
N SER A 66 -2.89 4.57 0.51
CA SER A 66 -2.20 5.69 -0.11
C SER A 66 -2.95 7.01 0.05
N MET A 67 -4.28 7.01 -0.10
CA MET A 67 -5.10 8.20 0.13
C MET A 67 -5.04 8.67 1.59
N SER A 68 -5.09 7.74 2.55
CA SER A 68 -4.95 8.04 3.97
C SER A 68 -3.57 8.61 4.31
N LEU A 69 -2.49 8.12 3.69
CA LEU A 69 -1.15 8.68 3.84
C LEU A 69 -1.08 10.12 3.34
N ILE A 70 -1.67 10.42 2.18
CA ILE A 70 -1.72 11.78 1.65
C ILE A 70 -2.47 12.71 2.60
N ALA A 71 -3.63 12.28 3.10
CA ALA A 71 -4.42 13.05 4.05
C ALA A 71 -3.64 13.32 5.34
N LEU A 72 -2.98 12.29 5.89
CA LEU A 72 -2.14 12.43 7.07
C LEU A 72 -0.99 13.41 6.82
N LEU A 73 -0.44 13.49 5.59
CA LEU A 73 0.71 14.34 5.29
C LEU A 73 0.29 15.81 5.31
N LEU A 74 -0.85 16.10 4.69
CA LEU A 74 -1.45 17.43 4.69
C LEU A 74 -1.76 17.88 6.12
N VAL A 75 -2.31 16.97 6.94
CA VAL A 75 -2.57 17.23 8.36
C VAL A 75 -1.26 17.53 9.09
N THR A 76 -0.27 16.64 9.03
CA THR A 76 1.00 16.80 9.74
C THR A 76 1.70 18.10 9.35
N VAL A 77 1.77 18.43 8.05
CA VAL A 77 2.41 19.67 7.59
C VAL A 77 1.61 20.92 7.98
N SER A 78 0.29 20.84 8.11
CA SER A 78 -0.54 21.98 8.55
C SER A 78 -0.37 22.32 10.04
N TYR A 79 0.09 21.36 10.85
CA TYR A 79 0.29 21.52 12.30
C TYR A 79 1.77 21.75 12.69
N VAL A 80 2.69 21.76 11.74
CA VAL A 80 4.15 21.95 11.93
C VAL A 80 4.56 23.36 11.54
#